data_AF-A0AAJ7U474-F1
#
_entry.id   AF-A0AAJ7U474-F1
#
_cell.length_a   1.000
_cell.length_b   1.000
_cell.length_c   1.000
_cell.angle_alpha   90.00
_cell.angle_beta   90.00
_cell.angle_gamma   90.00
#
_symmetry.space_group_name_H-M   'P 1'
#
loop_
_entity.id
_entity.type
_entity.pdbx_description
1 polymer ?
#
loop_
_entity_poly.entity_id
_entity_poly.type
_entity_poly.pdbx_seq_one_letter_code
_entity_poly.pdbx_strand_id
1 'polypeptide(L)'
;MFWRVVQLVPTMDGRPSVASERMFIREALASEMPPAFASTTSATSSSCPLTALTSSQQEIVNSFAEKSHMTPEWSQRCLERNNWDFSKAADDFIHLYEAGKIPGEAFR
;
A
#
# COMPACT_ATOMS: atom_id res chain seq x y z
N MET A 1 1.25 -14.53 8.23
CA MET A 1 1.76 -14.59 9.63
C MET A 1 1.96 -13.16 10.10
N PHE A 2 1.30 -12.74 11.18
CA PHE A 2 1.54 -11.42 11.78
C PHE A 2 2.14 -11.64 13.17
N TRP A 3 3.10 -10.80 13.55
CA TRP A 3 3.67 -10.83 14.89
C TRP A 3 3.60 -9.42 15.49
N ARG A 4 3.30 -9.36 16.78
CA ARG A 4 3.09 -8.11 17.53
C ARG A 4 4.22 -7.93 18.52
N VAL A 5 4.76 -6.72 18.58
CA VAL A 5 5.72 -6.32 19.63
C VAL A 5 5.09 -5.24 20.48
N VAL A 6 4.97 -5.51 21.77
CA VAL A 6 4.48 -4.56 22.76
C VAL A 6 5.63 -4.19 23.68
N GLN A 7 6.03 -2.93 23.67
CA GLN A 7 7.02 -2.40 24.59
C GLN A 7 6.31 -1.78 25.79
N LEU A 8 6.54 -2.38 26.96
CA LEU A 8 5.97 -1.97 28.24
C LEU A 8 7.00 -1.15 29.01
N VAL A 9 6.58 -0.02 29.59
CA VAL A 9 7.42 0.83 30.45
C VAL A 9 6.90 0.78 31.88
N PRO A 10 7.77 0.61 32.89
CA PRO A 10 7.35 0.63 34.28
C PRO A 10 6.82 2.03 34.65
N THR A 11 5.61 2.09 35.22
CA THR A 11 5.00 3.32 35.74
C THR A 11 5.05 3.30 37.27
N MET A 12 5.08 4.46 37.93
CA MET A 12 5.21 4.56 39.40
C MET A 12 4.08 3.87 40.18
N ASP A 13 2.94 3.66 39.53
CA ASP A 13 1.77 2.97 40.09
C ASP A 13 1.87 1.43 40.04
N GLY A 14 3.05 0.88 39.71
CA GLY A 14 3.31 -0.56 39.65
C GLY A 14 2.63 -1.28 38.48
N ARG A 15 1.88 -0.55 37.63
CA ARG A 15 1.27 -1.08 36.41
C ARG A 15 2.15 -0.71 35.21
N PRO A 16 2.54 -1.68 34.36
CA PRO A 16 3.30 -1.37 33.17
C PRO A 16 2.39 -0.63 32.17
N SER A 17 2.79 0.55 31.73
CA SER A 17 2.08 1.31 30.69
C SER A 17 2.67 0.94 29.33
N VAL A 18 1.80 0.69 28.35
CA VAL A 18 2.23 0.42 26.96
C VAL A 18 2.76 1.72 26.37
N ALA A 19 4.05 1.77 26.08
CA ALA A 19 4.70 2.97 25.55
C ALA A 19 4.80 2.96 24.02
N SER A 20 4.89 1.78 23.40
CA SER A 20 4.92 1.64 21.95
C SER A 20 4.47 0.25 21.53
N GLU A 21 3.53 0.20 20.59
CA GLU A 21 3.07 -1.02 19.95
C GLU A 21 3.49 -0.99 18.48
N ARG A 22 4.23 -2.00 18.04
CA ARG A 22 4.66 -2.14 16.64
C ARG A 22 4.07 -3.42 16.07
N MET A 23 3.30 -3.25 15.00
CA MET A 23 2.65 -4.33 14.26
C MET A 23 3.42 -4.56 12.96
N PHE A 24 3.88 -5.79 12.73
CA PHE A 24 4.51 -6.19 11.49
C PHE A 24 3.62 -7.20 10.77
N ILE A 25 3.08 -6.78 9.63
CA ILE A 25 2.28 -7.63 8.75
C ILE A 25 3.23 -8.20 7.69
N ARG A 26 3.41 -9.52 7.67
CA ARG A 26 4.05 -10.21 6.55
C ARG A 26 2.97 -10.91 5.73
N GLU A 27 3.01 -10.68 4.42
CA GLU A 27 2.22 -11.37 3.40
C GLU A 27 2.23 -12.88 3.70
N ALA A 28 1.06 -13.44 4.02
CA ALA A 28 0.92 -14.85 4.28
C ALA A 28 0.83 -15.56 2.93
N LEU A 29 1.93 -16.16 2.46
CA LEU A 29 1.85 -17.14 1.38
C LEU A 29 0.94 -18.27 1.85
N ALA A 30 -0.16 -18.50 1.13
CA ALA A 30 -1.31 -19.31 1.52
C ALA A 30 -1.06 -20.83 1.58
N SER A 31 0.05 -21.28 2.16
CA SER A 31 0.46 -22.69 2.08
C SER A 31 0.89 -23.34 3.39
N GLU A 32 0.60 -22.77 4.58
CA GLU A 32 0.67 -23.54 5.82
C GLU A 32 -0.44 -23.13 6.79
N MET A 33 -1.58 -23.83 6.68
CA MET A 33 -2.56 -23.90 7.76
C MET A 33 -2.80 -25.39 8.07
N PRO A 34 -2.60 -25.84 9.32
CA PRO A 34 -2.98 -27.19 9.74
C PRO A 34 -4.50 -27.39 9.62
N PRO A 35 -4.97 -28.58 9.23
CA PRO A 35 -6.39 -28.88 9.07
C PRO A 35 -7.00 -29.14 10.45
N ALA A 36 -7.33 -28.10 11.18
CA ALA A 36 -8.16 -28.22 12.37
C ALA A 36 -9.21 -27.10 12.32
N PHE A 37 -10.48 -27.48 12.37
CA PHE A 37 -11.67 -26.66 12.18
C PHE A 37 -12.10 -26.43 10.72
N ALA A 38 -12.21 -27.53 9.98
CA ALA A 38 -13.35 -27.68 9.09
C ALA A 38 -14.63 -27.75 9.94
N SER A 39 -15.49 -26.73 9.85
CA SER A 39 -16.95 -26.87 9.97
C SER A 39 -17.65 -25.61 9.42
N THR A 40 -18.08 -25.75 8.16
CA THR A 40 -19.40 -25.36 7.64
C THR A 40 -19.80 -23.87 7.63
N THR A 41 -19.60 -23.27 6.45
CA THR A 41 -20.57 -22.48 5.68
C THR A 41 -21.15 -21.20 6.28
N SER A 42 -20.69 -20.04 5.77
CA SER A 42 -21.55 -19.16 4.95
C SER A 42 -20.72 -18.02 4.34
N ALA A 43 -20.49 -18.10 3.03
CA ALA A 43 -20.09 -16.96 2.23
C ALA A 43 -21.33 -16.12 1.93
N THR A 44 -21.34 -14.82 2.27
CA THR A 44 -22.10 -13.72 1.65
C THR A 44 -21.69 -12.43 2.38
N SER A 45 -20.70 -11.68 1.89
CA SER A 45 -20.79 -10.62 0.87
C SER A 45 -20.86 -9.23 1.51
N SER A 46 -19.96 -8.36 1.03
CA SER A 46 -20.09 -6.90 1.00
C SER A 46 -19.93 -6.13 2.31
N SER A 47 -18.67 -5.79 2.60
CA SER A 47 -18.33 -4.40 2.93
C SER A 47 -16.91 -4.10 2.44
N CYS A 48 -16.77 -3.85 1.15
CA CYS A 48 -15.63 -3.17 0.56
C CYS A 48 -15.57 -1.72 1.09
N PRO A 49 -14.38 -1.15 1.26
CA PRO A 49 -13.66 -0.57 0.13
C PRO A 49 -12.38 -1.38 -0.11
N LEU A 50 -12.25 -2.21 -1.15
CA LEU A 50 -11.87 -1.79 -2.51
C LEU A 50 -11.01 -0.52 -2.51
N THR A 51 -9.75 -0.66 -2.92
CA THR A 51 -8.78 0.41 -3.22
C THR A 51 -7.99 1.02 -2.05
N ALA A 52 -7.45 0.20 -1.15
CA ALA A 52 -6.22 0.58 -0.45
C ALA A 52 -5.03 0.21 -1.36
N LEU A 53 -4.56 1.19 -2.13
CA LEU A 53 -3.24 1.22 -2.74
C LEU A 53 -2.24 0.49 -1.82
N THR A 54 -1.57 -0.57 -2.29
CA THR A 54 -0.66 -1.33 -1.41
C THR A 54 0.51 -0.42 -0.98
N SER A 55 1.11 -0.66 0.19
CA SER A 55 2.25 0.16 0.65
C SER A 55 3.39 0.20 -0.38
N SER A 56 3.57 -0.90 -1.12
CA SER A 56 4.51 -0.97 -2.25
C SER A 56 4.10 -0.06 -3.41
N GLN A 57 2.82 -0.07 -3.80
CA GLN A 57 2.34 0.81 -4.87
C GLN A 57 2.41 2.28 -4.50
N GLN A 58 2.17 2.63 -3.23
CA GLN A 58 2.26 4.01 -2.76
C GLN A 58 3.69 4.56 -2.82
N GLU A 59 4.69 3.71 -2.58
CA GLU A 59 6.10 4.05 -2.79
C GLU A 59 6.42 4.30 -4.28
N ILE A 60 5.86 3.48 -5.18
CA ILE A 60 6.01 3.65 -6.62
C ILE A 60 5.36 4.97 -7.08
N VAL A 61 4.16 5.29 -6.59
CA VAL A 61 3.47 6.56 -6.88
C VAL A 61 4.28 7.75 -6.39
N ASN A 62 4.77 7.69 -5.15
CA ASN A 62 5.53 8.79 -4.56
C ASN A 62 6.87 8.99 -5.29
N SER A 63 7.57 7.90 -5.61
CA SER A 63 8.81 7.93 -6.39
C SER A 63 8.58 8.49 -7.80
N PHE A 64 7.45 8.14 -8.41
CA PHE A 64 7.08 8.64 -9.73
C PHE A 64 6.75 10.13 -9.70
N ALA A 65 5.97 10.56 -8.71
CA ALA A 65 5.62 11.96 -8.45
C ALA A 65 6.87 12.82 -8.28
N GLU A 66 7.84 12.38 -7.47
CA GLU A 66 9.12 13.08 -7.29
C GLU A 66 9.92 13.21 -8.59
N LYS A 67 9.99 12.14 -9.42
CA LYS A 67 10.78 12.18 -10.66
C LYS A 67 10.10 12.99 -11.77
N SER A 68 8.80 12.82 -11.93
CA SER A 68 8.00 13.50 -12.96
C SER A 68 7.62 14.92 -12.56
N HIS A 69 7.83 15.29 -11.28
CA HIS A 69 7.33 16.52 -10.68
C HIS A 69 5.78 16.62 -10.76
N MET A 70 5.12 15.48 -10.88
CA MET A 70 3.69 15.32 -11.06
C MET A 70 3.05 14.96 -9.72
N THR A 71 1.79 15.30 -9.53
CA THR A 71 1.02 15.01 -8.32
C THR A 71 0.80 13.51 -8.16
N PRO A 72 0.66 13.01 -6.91
CA PRO A 72 0.48 11.59 -6.64
C PRO A 72 -0.80 11.03 -7.27
N GLU A 73 -1.88 11.81 -7.39
CA GLU A 73 -3.11 11.36 -8.06
C GLU A 73 -2.90 11.05 -9.53
N TRP A 74 -2.11 11.88 -10.20
CA TRP A 74 -1.80 11.75 -11.62
C TRP A 74 -0.76 10.65 -11.87
N SER A 75 0.23 10.55 -10.99
CA SER A 75 1.22 9.47 -10.98
C SER A 75 0.56 8.10 -10.82
N GLN A 76 -0.41 7.99 -9.90
CA GLN A 76 -1.22 6.79 -9.71
C GLN A 76 -1.96 6.41 -11.00
N ARG A 77 -2.64 7.36 -11.66
CA ARG A 77 -3.36 7.08 -12.91
C ARG A 77 -2.45 6.58 -14.03
N CYS A 78 -1.23 7.12 -14.12
CA CYS A 78 -0.22 6.70 -15.09
C CYS A 78 0.24 5.26 -14.83
N LEU A 79 0.47 4.93 -13.56
CA LEU A 79 0.84 3.59 -13.12
C LEU A 79 -0.31 2.60 -13.31
N GLU A 80 -1.55 2.94 -12.98
CA GLU A 80 -2.73 2.09 -13.15
C GLU A 80 -2.92 1.68 -14.62
N ARG A 81 -2.75 2.61 -15.58
CA ARG A 81 -2.79 2.28 -17.02
C ARG A 81 -1.66 1.36 -17.47
N ASN A 82 -0.52 1.45 -16.79
CA ASN A 82 0.68 0.68 -17.08
C ASN A 82 0.81 -0.58 -16.22
N ASN A 83 -0.28 -1.06 -15.60
CA ASN A 83 -0.27 -2.24 -14.71
C ASN A 83 0.72 -2.12 -13.54
N TRP A 84 0.89 -0.91 -13.01
CA TRP A 84 1.85 -0.57 -11.94
C TRP A 84 3.32 -0.76 -12.30
N ASP A 85 3.62 -0.79 -13.60
CA ASP A 85 4.96 -1.04 -14.11
C ASP A 85 5.73 0.30 -14.23
N PHE A 86 6.65 0.53 -13.30
CA PHE A 86 7.35 1.82 -13.15
C PHE A 86 8.15 2.21 -14.39
N SER A 87 8.86 1.26 -15.02
CA SER A 87 9.63 1.54 -16.24
C SER A 87 8.71 1.95 -17.38
N LYS A 88 7.66 1.17 -17.64
CA LYS A 88 6.71 1.50 -18.71
C LYS A 88 6.00 2.83 -18.46
N ALA A 89 5.54 3.07 -17.23
CA ALA A 89 4.87 4.31 -16.88
C ALA A 89 5.79 5.52 -17.09
N ALA A 90 7.09 5.38 -16.81
CA ALA A 90 8.07 6.44 -16.98
C ALA A 90 8.31 6.75 -18.46
N ASP A 91 8.49 5.72 -19.28
CA ASP A 91 8.62 5.87 -20.75
C ASP A 91 7.36 6.52 -21.36
N ASP A 92 6.17 6.05 -20.99
CA ASP A 92 4.90 6.63 -21.45
C ASP A 92 4.74 8.09 -20.99
N PHE A 93 5.13 8.40 -19.75
CA PHE A 93 5.08 9.76 -19.24
C PHE A 93 6.01 10.67 -20.02
N ILE A 94 7.26 10.27 -20.29
CA ILE A 94 8.20 11.06 -21.09
C ILE A 94 7.60 11.32 -22.48
N HIS A 95 7.05 10.29 -23.12
CA HIS A 95 6.42 10.43 -24.43
C HIS A 95 5.23 11.41 -24.42
N LEU A 96 4.39 11.35 -23.38
CA LEU A 96 3.25 12.27 -23.21
C LEU A 96 3.69 13.69 -22.85
N TYR A 97 4.77 13.82 -22.08
CA TYR A 97 5.36 15.08 -21.66
C TYR A 97 5.98 15.81 -22.85
N GLU A 98 6.79 15.12 -23.66
CA GLU A 98 7.37 15.64 -24.89
C GLU A 98 6.30 16.00 -25.93
N ALA A 99 5.23 15.21 -26.01
CA ALA A 99 4.07 15.51 -26.85
C ALA A 99 3.21 16.68 -26.32
N GLY A 100 3.50 17.23 -25.14
CA GLY A 100 2.74 18.32 -24.52
C GLY A 100 1.30 17.94 -24.17
N LYS A 101 1.02 16.64 -23.97
CA LYS A 101 -0.34 16.13 -23.68
C LYS A 101 -0.65 16.06 -22.19
N ILE A 102 0.31 16.37 -21.32
CA ILE A 102 0.11 16.35 -19.87
C ILE A 102 -0.43 17.72 -19.43
N PRO A 103 -1.64 17.77 -18.82
CA PRO A 103 -2.20 19.03 -18.37
C PRO A 103 -1.38 19.61 -17.21
N GLY A 104 -1.31 20.95 -17.14
CA GLY A 104 -0.58 21.65 -16.06
C GLY A 104 -1.07 21.31 -14.65
N GLU A 105 -2.33 20.89 -14.51
CA GLU A 105 -2.91 20.40 -13.24
C GLU A 105 -2.18 19.17 -12.69
N ALA A 106 -1.48 18.44 -13.55
CA ALA A 106 -0.66 17.32 -13.13
C ALA A 106 0.56 17.75 -12.31
N PHE A 107 1.05 18.98 -12.41
CA PHE A 107 2.31 19.44 -11.76
C PHE A 107 2.08 20.42 -10.59
N ARG A 108 0.89 20.37 -9.98
CA ARG A 108 0.39 21.38 -9.04
C ARG A 108 0.99 21.33 -7.64
#